data_AF-V5R365-F1
#
_entry.id   AF-V5R365-F1
#
_cell.length_a   1.000
_cell.length_b   1.000
_cell.length_c   1.000
_cell.angle_alpha   90.00
_cell.angle_beta   90.00
_cell.angle_gamma   90.00
#
_symmetry.space_group_name_H-M   'P 1'
#
loop_
_entity.id
_entity.type
_entity.pdbx_description
1 polymer ?
#
loop_
_entity_poly.entity_id
_entity_poly.type
_entity_poly.pdbx_seq_one_letter_code
_entity_poly.pdbx_strand_id
1 'polypeptide(L)'
;AVEELKKLSKPCADNKEIEQVGTISANSDKTVGELIAKAMKAVGKEGVITVEEGSGLEDELATVEGMQFDRGYLSPYFINKPDAGSVELENAYILLVDKKVSNIRELLPALEAVAKAGKSLLIIAEDVEGEALATLVVNNLRGIVKVAAVKAPGFGDRRKAMLQDIAILTKGAVISEEIGMELEKATLEDLGQAKRIVINKDNTTIIDGIGEKSTIKSRIEQIKQQRDEATSDYDREKLQERIAKLSGGVAVIKVGAATEVEMKEK
;
A
#
# COMPACT_ATOMS: atom_id res chain seq x y z
N ALA A 1 -27.37 20.56 -13.62
CA ALA A 1 -27.20 19.11 -13.82
C ALA A 1 -26.49 18.45 -12.63
N VAL A 2 -25.23 18.78 -12.33
CA VAL A 2 -24.47 18.19 -11.19
C VAL A 2 -25.13 18.46 -9.83
N GLU A 3 -25.60 19.69 -9.60
CA GLU A 3 -26.29 20.02 -8.34
C GLU A 3 -27.60 19.24 -8.15
N GLU A 4 -28.32 18.99 -9.24
CA GLU A 4 -29.59 18.26 -9.19
C GLU A 4 -29.36 16.77 -8.91
N LEU A 5 -28.30 16.18 -9.49
CA LEU A 5 -27.85 14.83 -9.14
C LEU A 5 -27.45 14.70 -7.66
N LYS A 6 -26.79 15.72 -7.08
CA LYS A 6 -26.46 15.73 -5.65
C LYS A 6 -27.71 15.72 -4.77
N LYS A 7 -28.77 16.42 -5.15
CA LYS A 7 -30.06 16.41 -4.41
C LYS A 7 -30.79 15.07 -4.52
N LEU A 8 -30.69 14.40 -5.66
CA LEU A 8 -31.31 13.08 -5.89
C LEU A 8 -30.51 11.93 -5.27
N SER A 9 -29.22 12.14 -4.99
CA SER A 9 -28.33 11.14 -4.40
C SER A 9 -28.84 10.70 -3.03
N LYS A 10 -28.90 9.38 -2.82
CA LYS A 10 -29.21 8.80 -1.52
C LYS A 10 -27.91 8.38 -0.84
N PRO A 11 -27.58 8.94 0.33
CA PRO A 11 -26.44 8.48 1.11
C PRO A 11 -26.62 7.00 1.49
N CYS A 12 -25.58 6.21 1.28
CA CYS A 12 -25.50 4.83 1.77
C CYS A 12 -24.88 4.89 3.17
N ALA A 13 -25.72 4.87 4.19
CA ALA A 13 -25.30 5.20 5.57
C ALA A 13 -25.25 3.98 6.47
N ASP A 14 -26.11 2.99 6.23
CA ASP A 14 -26.18 1.78 7.05
C ASP A 14 -25.53 0.57 6.37
N ASN A 15 -25.20 -0.43 7.19
CA ASN A 15 -24.53 -1.64 6.70
C ASN A 15 -25.41 -2.46 5.74
N LYS A 16 -26.74 -2.31 5.82
CA LYS A 16 -27.69 -3.06 5.00
C LYS A 16 -27.78 -2.47 3.60
N GLU A 17 -27.74 -1.14 3.48
CA GLU A 17 -27.63 -0.43 2.21
C GLU A 17 -26.31 -0.76 1.52
N ILE A 18 -25.20 -0.85 2.28
CA ILE A 18 -23.89 -1.27 1.75
C ILE A 18 -23.98 -2.69 1.18
N GLU A 19 -24.57 -3.64 1.92
CA GLU A 19 -24.80 -5.02 1.49
C GLU A 19 -25.68 -5.07 0.22
N GLN A 20 -26.75 -4.27 0.16
CA GLN A 20 -27.65 -4.20 -0.99
C GLN A 20 -26.95 -3.69 -2.24
N VAL A 21 -26.17 -2.61 -2.11
CA VAL A 21 -25.38 -2.06 -3.22
C VAL A 21 -24.35 -3.10 -3.68
N GLY A 22 -23.60 -3.71 -2.75
CA GLY A 22 -22.62 -4.75 -3.06
C GLY A 22 -23.25 -5.95 -3.77
N THR A 23 -24.41 -6.42 -3.30
CA THR A 23 -25.17 -7.52 -3.91
C THR A 23 -25.56 -7.19 -5.34
N ILE A 24 -26.11 -6.00 -5.59
CA ILE A 24 -26.55 -5.59 -6.93
C ILE A 24 -25.34 -5.45 -7.88
N SER A 25 -24.25 -4.86 -7.40
CA SER A 25 -23.01 -4.71 -8.16
C SER A 25 -22.35 -6.05 -8.48
N ALA A 26 -22.50 -7.05 -7.61
CA ALA A 26 -21.98 -8.41 -7.78
C ALA A 26 -23.00 -9.34 -8.47
N ASN A 27 -23.76 -8.85 -9.45
CA ASN A 27 -24.73 -9.63 -10.22
C ASN A 27 -25.77 -10.38 -9.35
N SER A 28 -26.26 -9.73 -8.31
CA SER A 28 -27.20 -10.28 -7.31
C SER A 28 -26.64 -11.37 -6.40
N ASP A 29 -25.32 -11.51 -6.30
CA ASP A 29 -24.69 -12.37 -5.29
C ASP A 29 -24.71 -11.72 -3.90
N LYS A 30 -25.58 -12.25 -3.04
CA LYS A 30 -25.72 -11.80 -1.65
C LYS A 30 -24.48 -12.10 -0.82
N THR A 31 -23.77 -13.18 -1.11
CA THR A 31 -22.57 -13.60 -0.37
C THR A 31 -21.50 -12.52 -0.51
N VAL A 32 -21.28 -12.03 -1.74
CA VAL A 32 -20.34 -10.94 -2.03
C VAL A 32 -20.78 -9.65 -1.35
N GLY A 33 -22.07 -9.31 -1.43
CA GLY A 33 -22.62 -8.13 -0.74
C GLY A 33 -22.39 -8.16 0.78
N GLU A 34 -22.65 -9.31 1.42
CA GLU A 34 -22.42 -9.52 2.85
C GLU A 34 -20.94 -9.42 3.22
N LEU A 35 -20.04 -9.99 2.41
CA LEU A 35 -18.59 -9.92 2.62
C LEU A 35 -18.07 -8.49 2.56
N ILE A 36 -18.50 -7.72 1.54
CA ILE A 36 -18.12 -6.31 1.39
C ILE A 36 -18.61 -5.50 2.59
N ALA A 37 -19.85 -5.72 3.03
CA ALA A 37 -20.39 -5.01 4.19
C ALA A 37 -19.63 -5.36 5.48
N LYS A 38 -19.30 -6.64 5.69
CA LYS A 38 -18.47 -7.09 6.83
C LYS A 38 -17.07 -6.46 6.79
N ALA A 39 -16.44 -6.41 5.62
CA ALA A 39 -15.13 -5.80 5.42
C ALA A 39 -15.17 -4.30 5.74
N MET A 40 -16.11 -3.54 5.16
CA MET A 40 -16.28 -2.10 5.43
C MET A 40 -16.54 -1.82 6.91
N LYS A 41 -17.28 -2.69 7.59
CA LYS A 41 -17.51 -2.56 9.03
C LYS A 41 -16.24 -2.80 9.86
N ALA A 42 -15.36 -3.71 9.42
CA ALA A 42 -14.14 -4.05 10.13
C ALA A 42 -13.09 -2.93 10.06
N VAL A 43 -12.90 -2.32 8.89
CA VAL A 43 -11.87 -1.28 8.68
C VAL A 43 -12.39 0.15 8.75
N GLY A 44 -13.72 0.31 8.78
CA GLY A 44 -14.39 1.62 8.76
C GLY A 44 -14.41 2.27 7.38
N LYS A 45 -14.97 3.47 7.30
CA LYS A 45 -15.19 4.18 6.01
C LYS A 45 -13.91 4.56 5.28
N GLU A 46 -12.84 4.83 6.02
CA GLU A 46 -11.52 5.20 5.49
C GLU A 46 -10.58 4.00 5.34
N GLY A 47 -11.08 2.80 5.63
CA GLY A 47 -10.33 1.56 5.56
C GLY A 47 -10.17 1.07 4.13
N VAL A 48 -9.09 0.33 3.88
CA VAL A 48 -8.78 -0.21 2.56
C VAL A 48 -9.27 -1.66 2.49
N ILE A 49 -9.95 -2.03 1.41
CA ILE A 49 -10.38 -3.40 1.15
C ILE A 49 -9.62 -3.92 -0.06
N THR A 50 -9.05 -5.11 0.06
CA THR A 50 -8.35 -5.83 -1.01
C THR A 50 -8.86 -7.26 -1.10
N VAL A 51 -8.65 -7.87 -2.27
CA VAL A 51 -9.09 -9.23 -2.58
C VAL A 51 -7.88 -10.09 -2.92
N GLU A 52 -7.85 -11.32 -2.42
CA GLU A 52 -6.86 -12.34 -2.80
C GLU A 52 -7.54 -13.66 -3.13
N GLU A 53 -6.81 -14.47 -3.89
CA GLU A 53 -7.17 -15.86 -4.15
C GLU A 53 -7.12 -16.66 -2.83
N GLY A 54 -8.23 -17.30 -2.47
CA GLY A 54 -8.32 -18.13 -1.28
C GLY A 54 -7.72 -19.52 -1.49
N SER A 55 -7.18 -20.11 -0.43
CA SER A 55 -6.62 -21.48 -0.48
C SER A 55 -7.65 -22.59 -0.28
N GLY A 56 -8.94 -22.25 -0.08
CA GLY A 56 -9.98 -23.18 0.29
C GLY A 56 -11.29 -22.94 -0.45
N LEU A 57 -12.33 -23.69 -0.07
CA LEU A 57 -13.67 -23.58 -0.65
C LEU A 57 -14.47 -22.39 -0.07
N GLU A 58 -14.14 -21.95 1.14
CA GLU A 58 -14.87 -20.92 1.87
C GLU A 58 -14.20 -19.55 1.72
N ASP A 59 -15.02 -18.50 1.69
CA ASP A 59 -14.54 -17.13 1.70
C ASP A 59 -14.06 -16.75 3.11
N GLU A 60 -12.90 -16.11 3.21
CA GLU A 60 -12.35 -15.63 4.48
C GLU A 60 -12.24 -14.11 4.50
N LEU A 61 -12.50 -13.49 5.65
CA LEU A 61 -12.20 -12.08 5.90
C LEU A 61 -11.13 -11.98 6.98
N ALA A 62 -10.00 -11.37 6.64
CA ALA A 62 -8.93 -11.06 7.58
C ALA A 62 -8.70 -9.55 7.64
N THR A 63 -8.44 -9.03 8.85
CA THR A 63 -7.94 -7.67 9.02
C THR A 63 -6.47 -7.74 9.38
N VAL A 64 -5.63 -7.11 8.57
CA VAL A 64 -4.19 -7.09 8.73
C VAL A 64 -3.67 -5.66 8.86
N GLU A 65 -2.47 -5.52 9.41
CA GLU A 65 -1.81 -4.23 9.50
C GLU A 65 -1.35 -3.82 8.09
N GLY A 66 -1.80 -2.69 7.59
CA GLY A 66 -1.49 -2.24 6.24
C GLY A 66 -1.90 -0.79 6.03
N MET A 67 -1.55 -0.24 4.87
CA MET A 67 -1.90 1.14 4.52
C MET A 67 -1.98 1.33 3.00
N GLN A 68 -2.73 2.35 2.58
CA GLN A 68 -2.73 2.83 1.19
C GLN A 68 -2.32 4.30 1.13
N PHE A 69 -1.58 4.66 0.09
CA PHE A 69 -1.26 6.05 -0.23
C PHE A 69 -1.33 6.33 -1.74
N ASP A 70 -1.58 7.59 -2.07
CA ASP A 70 -2.00 8.04 -3.39
C ASP A 70 -0.79 8.32 -4.30
N ARG A 71 0.02 7.28 -4.52
CA ARG A 71 1.14 7.26 -5.46
C ARG A 71 1.14 5.94 -6.21
N GLY A 72 1.03 6.00 -7.54
CA GLY A 72 1.15 4.82 -8.39
C GLY A 72 2.56 4.55 -8.89
N TYR A 73 2.68 3.53 -9.76
CA TYR A 73 3.93 3.14 -10.38
C TYR A 73 4.55 4.27 -11.21
N LEU A 74 5.87 4.42 -11.13
CA LEU A 74 6.61 5.40 -11.95
C LEU A 74 6.64 5.03 -13.43
N SER A 75 6.46 3.75 -13.75
CA SER A 75 6.45 3.25 -15.12
C SER A 75 5.40 2.14 -15.29
N PRO A 76 4.54 2.19 -16.32
CA PRO A 76 3.63 1.09 -16.64
C PRO A 76 4.33 -0.23 -16.94
N TYR A 77 5.63 -0.20 -17.27
CA TYR A 77 6.42 -1.41 -17.54
C TYR A 77 6.72 -2.25 -16.28
N PHE A 78 6.31 -1.78 -15.09
CA PHE A 78 6.32 -2.61 -13.89
C PHE A 78 5.10 -3.54 -13.78
N ILE A 79 4.04 -3.31 -14.57
CA ILE A 79 2.80 -4.10 -14.53
C ILE A 79 3.10 -5.58 -14.81
N ASN A 80 2.73 -6.44 -13.86
CA ASN A 80 2.83 -7.90 -13.95
C ASN A 80 1.45 -8.59 -13.87
N LYS A 81 0.37 -7.82 -13.66
CA LYS A 81 -1.02 -8.24 -13.79
C LYS A 81 -1.72 -7.36 -14.85
N PRO A 82 -1.59 -7.68 -16.14
CA PRO A 82 -2.11 -6.85 -17.23
C PRO A 82 -3.62 -6.63 -17.18
N ASP A 83 -4.38 -7.64 -16.78
CA ASP A 83 -5.85 -7.59 -16.72
C ASP A 83 -6.36 -6.54 -15.72
N ALA A 84 -5.66 -6.41 -14.59
CA ALA A 84 -5.96 -5.41 -13.56
C ALA A 84 -5.20 -4.08 -13.77
N GLY A 85 -4.24 -4.04 -14.70
CA GLY A 85 -3.34 -2.88 -14.87
C GLY A 85 -2.52 -2.57 -13.60
N SER A 86 -2.14 -3.60 -12.84
CA SER A 86 -1.49 -3.46 -11.54
C SER A 86 -0.13 -4.17 -11.47
N VAL A 87 0.68 -3.72 -10.51
CA VAL A 87 1.86 -4.42 -10.05
C VAL A 87 1.52 -5.11 -8.74
N GLU A 88 1.78 -6.41 -8.67
CA GLU A 88 1.63 -7.19 -7.44
C GLU A 88 2.97 -7.80 -7.05
N LEU A 89 3.45 -7.45 -5.86
CA LEU A 89 4.69 -7.98 -5.29
C LEU A 89 4.36 -8.81 -4.06
N GLU A 90 4.76 -10.08 -4.06
CA GLU A 90 4.62 -10.99 -2.92
C GLU A 90 5.91 -11.08 -2.12
N ASN A 91 5.77 -11.19 -0.79
CA ASN A 91 6.86 -11.30 0.19
C ASN A 91 8.01 -10.32 -0.10
N ALA A 92 7.64 -9.06 -0.32
CA ALA A 92 8.52 -8.05 -0.87
C ALA A 92 9.30 -7.31 0.21
N TYR A 93 10.53 -6.95 -0.11
CA TYR A 93 11.28 -5.94 0.62
C TYR A 93 10.85 -4.54 0.17
N ILE A 94 10.98 -3.56 1.06
CA ILE A 94 10.59 -2.17 0.86
C ILE A 94 11.78 -1.28 1.23
N LEU A 95 12.34 -0.61 0.24
CA LEU A 95 13.42 0.35 0.39
C LEU A 95 12.84 1.77 0.47
N LEU A 96 13.12 2.47 1.55
CA LEU A 96 12.60 3.81 1.84
C LEU A 96 13.74 4.82 1.76
N VAL A 97 13.67 5.76 0.83
CA VAL A 97 14.76 6.71 0.54
C VAL A 97 14.23 8.14 0.57
N ASP A 98 14.77 8.99 1.45
CA ASP A 98 14.40 10.41 1.50
C ASP A 98 15.32 11.27 0.62
N LYS A 99 15.51 10.84 -0.63
CA LYS A 99 16.15 11.63 -1.68
C LYS A 99 15.70 11.16 -3.06
N LYS A 100 16.07 11.92 -4.09
CA LYS A 100 15.95 11.47 -5.48
C LYS A 100 17.02 10.45 -5.81
N VAL A 101 16.66 9.43 -6.58
CA VAL A 101 17.57 8.39 -7.05
C VAL A 101 17.65 8.47 -8.57
N SER A 102 18.78 8.97 -9.07
CA SER A 102 19.04 9.11 -10.52
C SER A 102 20.10 8.14 -11.03
N ASN A 103 21.00 7.67 -10.14
CA ASN A 103 22.10 6.78 -10.47
C ASN A 103 21.83 5.36 -9.96
N ILE A 104 21.93 4.37 -10.86
CA ILE A 104 21.69 2.96 -10.52
C ILE A 104 22.78 2.39 -9.59
N ARG A 105 23.99 2.95 -9.59
CA ARG A 105 25.12 2.46 -8.78
C ARG A 105 24.80 2.47 -7.29
N GLU A 106 24.04 3.46 -6.85
CA GLU A 106 23.62 3.60 -5.45
C GLU A 106 22.67 2.48 -5.02
N LEU A 107 21.89 1.94 -5.97
CA LEU A 107 20.94 0.85 -5.73
C LEU A 107 21.55 -0.54 -5.86
N LEU A 108 22.74 -0.69 -6.46
CA LEU A 108 23.34 -2.00 -6.73
C LEU A 108 23.43 -2.89 -5.47
N PRO A 109 23.91 -2.39 -4.31
CA PRO A 109 24.03 -3.23 -3.11
C PRO A 109 22.66 -3.77 -2.64
N ALA A 110 21.63 -2.92 -2.62
CA ALA A 110 20.28 -3.32 -2.25
C ALA A 110 19.67 -4.30 -3.26
N LEU A 111 19.85 -4.05 -4.57
CA LEU A 111 19.35 -4.92 -5.64
C LEU A 111 20.00 -6.31 -5.60
N GLU A 112 21.32 -6.38 -5.41
CA GLU A 112 22.06 -7.64 -5.30
C GLU A 112 21.62 -8.44 -4.06
N ALA A 113 21.48 -7.76 -2.92
CA ALA A 113 21.04 -8.41 -1.68
C ALA A 113 19.62 -8.99 -1.79
N VAL A 114 18.69 -8.25 -2.39
CA VAL A 114 17.30 -8.71 -2.58
C VAL A 114 17.22 -9.80 -3.64
N ALA A 115 17.97 -9.68 -4.75
CA ALA A 115 18.03 -10.71 -5.78
C ALA A 115 18.58 -12.03 -5.21
N LYS A 116 19.61 -11.98 -4.36
CA LYS A 116 20.16 -13.15 -3.67
C LYS A 116 19.15 -13.80 -2.72
N ALA A 117 18.27 -13.00 -2.11
CA ALA A 117 17.18 -13.49 -1.28
C ALA A 117 15.99 -14.06 -2.10
N GLY A 118 16.00 -13.93 -3.43
CA GLY A 118 14.93 -14.41 -4.31
C GLY A 118 13.59 -13.70 -4.10
N LYS A 119 13.61 -12.50 -3.50
CA LYS A 119 12.41 -11.72 -3.16
C LYS A 119 12.22 -10.54 -4.11
N SER A 120 11.01 -9.97 -4.09
CA SER A 120 10.70 -8.75 -4.85
C SER A 120 11.10 -7.49 -4.06
N LEU A 121 11.29 -6.37 -4.74
CA LEU A 121 11.65 -5.08 -4.14
C LEU A 121 10.65 -3.98 -4.54
N LEU A 122 10.11 -3.26 -3.56
CA LEU A 122 9.49 -1.96 -3.76
C LEU A 122 10.49 -0.86 -3.37
N ILE A 123 10.67 0.13 -4.24
CA ILE A 123 11.43 1.34 -3.95
C ILE A 123 10.44 2.50 -3.75
N ILE A 124 10.48 3.14 -2.58
CA ILE A 124 9.73 4.36 -2.29
C ILE A 124 10.75 5.48 -2.03
N ALA A 125 10.86 6.40 -2.97
CA ALA A 125 11.84 7.49 -2.93
C ALA A 125 11.17 8.85 -3.19
N GLU A 126 11.87 9.98 -2.98
CA GLU A 126 11.35 11.28 -3.44
C GLU A 126 11.01 11.22 -4.94
N ASP A 127 11.94 10.66 -5.72
CA ASP A 127 11.74 10.31 -7.12
C ASP A 127 12.75 9.23 -7.53
N VAL A 128 12.41 8.45 -8.55
CA VAL A 128 13.37 7.57 -9.25
C VAL A 128 13.34 7.96 -10.72
N GLU A 129 14.44 8.52 -11.22
CA GLU A 129 14.47 9.17 -12.53
C GLU A 129 15.71 8.80 -13.34
N GLY A 130 15.73 9.24 -14.61
CA GLY A 130 16.90 9.11 -15.48
C GLY A 130 17.36 7.67 -15.69
N GLU A 131 18.68 7.46 -15.54
CA GLU A 131 19.34 6.17 -15.76
C GLU A 131 18.83 5.09 -14.79
N ALA A 132 18.62 5.44 -13.51
CA ALA A 132 18.13 4.50 -12.51
C ALA A 132 16.78 3.89 -12.92
N LEU A 133 15.80 4.73 -13.28
CA LEU A 133 14.47 4.25 -13.69
C LEU A 133 14.55 3.39 -14.96
N ALA A 134 15.29 3.84 -15.98
CA ALA A 134 15.43 3.09 -17.22
C ALA A 134 16.05 1.70 -16.99
N THR A 135 17.07 1.64 -16.12
CA THR A 135 17.77 0.39 -15.79
C THR A 135 16.87 -0.56 -14.99
N LEU A 136 16.11 -0.04 -14.01
CA LEU A 136 15.14 -0.84 -13.26
C LEU A 136 14.08 -1.44 -14.18
N VAL A 137 13.52 -0.64 -15.09
CA VAL A 137 12.52 -1.11 -16.06
C VAL A 137 13.06 -2.23 -16.94
N VAL A 138 14.25 -2.05 -17.54
CA VAL A 138 14.83 -3.07 -18.42
C VAL A 138 15.15 -4.36 -17.67
N ASN A 139 15.66 -4.27 -16.44
CA ASN A 139 15.97 -5.47 -15.64
C ASN A 139 14.71 -6.18 -15.15
N ASN A 140 13.64 -5.44 -14.82
CA ASN A 140 12.35 -6.01 -14.47
C ASN A 140 11.71 -6.75 -15.65
N LEU A 141 11.72 -6.15 -16.85
CA LEU A 141 11.21 -6.79 -18.07
C LEU A 141 11.97 -8.06 -18.46
N ARG A 142 13.27 -8.13 -18.14
CA ARG A 142 14.11 -9.32 -18.35
C ARG A 142 13.96 -10.37 -17.24
N GLY A 143 13.20 -10.08 -16.19
CA GLY A 143 13.03 -10.97 -15.03
C GLY A 143 14.28 -11.13 -14.16
N ILE A 144 15.28 -10.25 -14.31
CA ILE A 144 16.54 -10.33 -13.54
C ILE A 144 16.29 -9.92 -12.09
N VAL A 145 15.50 -8.86 -11.89
CA VAL A 145 15.06 -8.40 -10.56
C VAL A 145 13.58 -8.09 -10.63
N LYS A 146 12.79 -8.61 -9.70
CA LYS A 146 11.37 -8.26 -9.55
C LYS A 146 11.29 -6.96 -8.75
N VAL A 147 11.19 -5.82 -9.42
CA VAL A 147 11.26 -4.51 -8.80
C VAL A 147 10.18 -3.56 -9.31
N ALA A 148 9.64 -2.75 -8.41
CA ALA A 148 8.78 -1.62 -8.74
C ALA A 148 9.23 -0.38 -7.98
N ALA A 149 8.95 0.79 -8.54
CA ALA A 149 9.27 2.07 -7.91
C ALA A 149 8.08 3.02 -7.93
N VAL A 150 7.87 3.72 -6.82
CA VAL A 150 6.82 4.71 -6.62
C VAL A 150 7.41 5.95 -5.94
N LYS A 151 6.77 7.11 -6.14
CA LYS A 151 7.14 8.31 -5.37
C LYS A 151 6.67 8.16 -3.92
N ALA A 152 7.39 8.79 -3.01
CA ALA A 152 6.97 8.94 -1.63
C ALA A 152 5.72 9.83 -1.56
N PRO A 153 4.79 9.55 -0.62
CA PRO A 153 3.63 10.40 -0.39
C PRO A 153 4.04 11.71 0.29
N GLY A 154 3.32 12.79 0.01
CA GLY A 154 3.61 14.12 0.58
C GLY A 154 4.83 14.82 -0.05
N PHE A 155 5.28 15.88 0.60
CA PHE A 155 6.44 16.70 0.24
C PHE A 155 7.07 17.32 1.50
N GLY A 156 8.34 17.73 1.44
CA GLY A 156 9.05 18.34 2.57
C GLY A 156 9.00 17.48 3.84
N ASP A 157 8.82 18.10 5.00
CA ASP A 157 8.78 17.39 6.29
C ASP A 157 7.65 16.37 6.40
N ARG A 158 6.55 16.59 5.66
CA ARG A 158 5.45 15.62 5.63
C ARG A 158 5.85 14.34 4.91
N ARG A 159 6.66 14.44 3.84
CA ARG A 159 7.20 13.25 3.17
C ARG A 159 8.03 12.42 4.14
N LYS A 160 8.94 13.07 4.89
CA LYS A 160 9.77 12.42 5.90
C LYS A 160 8.93 11.72 6.95
N ALA A 161 7.92 12.42 7.48
CA ALA A 161 7.02 11.87 8.49
C ALA A 161 6.23 10.66 7.96
N MET A 162 5.76 10.70 6.72
CA MET A 162 5.03 9.60 6.09
C MET A 162 5.94 8.42 5.70
N LEU A 163 7.17 8.67 5.25
CA LEU A 163 8.17 7.62 5.05
C LEU A 163 8.47 6.90 6.37
N GLN A 164 8.58 7.65 7.47
CA GLN A 164 8.75 7.06 8.80
C GLN A 164 7.53 6.22 9.23
N ASP A 165 6.31 6.62 8.87
CA ASP A 165 5.11 5.84 9.14
C ASP A 165 5.15 4.49 8.40
N ILE A 166 5.55 4.49 7.12
CA ILE A 166 5.74 3.27 6.32
C ILE A 166 6.86 2.41 6.91
N ALA A 167 7.97 3.03 7.34
CA ALA A 167 9.11 2.34 7.96
C ALA A 167 8.67 1.58 9.22
N ILE A 168 7.88 2.22 10.08
CA ILE A 168 7.36 1.60 11.31
C ILE A 168 6.39 0.46 10.97
N LEU A 169 5.48 0.66 10.01
CA LEU A 169 4.51 -0.36 9.57
C LEU A 169 5.21 -1.61 9.01
N THR A 170 6.36 -1.44 8.37
CA THR A 170 7.05 -2.50 7.61
C THR A 170 8.32 -2.99 8.29
N LYS A 171 8.67 -2.45 9.48
CA LYS A 171 9.92 -2.73 10.20
C LYS A 171 11.17 -2.44 9.35
N GLY A 172 11.18 -1.32 8.65
CA GLY A 172 12.34 -0.81 7.90
C GLY A 172 12.94 0.45 8.52
N ALA A 173 14.02 0.93 7.91
CA ALA A 173 14.64 2.23 8.19
C ALA A 173 14.48 3.16 6.98
N VAL A 174 14.36 4.46 7.25
CA VAL A 174 14.38 5.48 6.19
C VAL A 174 15.83 5.87 5.92
N ILE A 175 16.33 5.59 4.72
CA ILE A 175 17.66 6.01 4.29
C ILE A 175 17.61 7.51 3.98
N SER A 176 18.24 8.32 4.83
CA SER A 176 18.31 9.77 4.67
C SER A 176 19.73 10.27 4.88
N GLU A 177 20.21 11.11 3.96
CA GLU A 177 21.53 11.73 4.04
C GLU A 177 21.63 12.71 5.22
N GLU A 178 20.50 13.25 5.70
CA GLU A 178 20.47 14.19 6.83
C GLU A 178 20.92 13.54 8.15
N ILE A 179 20.73 12.23 8.29
CA ILE A 179 21.17 11.43 9.44
C ILE A 179 22.46 10.65 9.15
N GLY A 180 23.13 10.93 8.03
CA GLY A 180 24.40 10.32 7.63
C GLY A 180 24.29 8.89 7.09
N MET A 181 23.09 8.46 6.66
CA MET A 181 22.92 7.17 5.99
C MET A 181 23.22 7.30 4.49
N GLU A 182 23.93 6.30 3.95
CA GLU A 182 24.24 6.18 2.53
C GLU A 182 23.49 4.98 1.94
N LEU A 183 22.92 5.15 0.74
CA LEU A 183 22.13 4.12 0.07
C LEU A 183 22.99 2.90 -0.29
N GLU A 184 24.25 3.14 -0.62
CA GLU A 184 25.25 2.12 -0.92
C GLU A 184 25.58 1.22 0.27
N LYS A 185 25.32 1.70 1.48
CA LYS A 185 25.57 0.96 2.73
C LYS A 185 24.31 0.29 3.28
N ALA A 186 23.16 0.46 2.61
CA ALA A 186 21.92 -0.16 3.04
C ALA A 186 22.02 -1.69 3.01
N THR A 187 21.59 -2.31 4.10
CA THR A 187 21.56 -3.75 4.30
C THR A 187 20.13 -4.28 4.24
N LEU A 188 19.94 -5.60 4.17
CA LEU A 188 18.60 -6.19 4.20
C LEU A 188 17.83 -5.90 5.49
N GLU A 189 18.51 -5.57 6.58
CA GLU A 189 17.88 -5.20 7.86
C GLU A 189 17.30 -3.79 7.83
N ASP A 190 17.82 -2.91 6.95
CA ASP A 190 17.29 -1.57 6.75
C ASP A 190 16.03 -1.57 5.88
N LEU A 191 15.80 -2.64 5.10
CA LEU A 191 14.63 -2.75 4.24
C LEU A 191 13.43 -3.28 5.03
N GLY A 192 12.30 -2.57 4.93
CA GLY A 192 11.03 -3.06 5.45
C GLY A 192 10.54 -4.29 4.69
N GLN A 193 9.55 -4.99 5.22
CA GLN A 193 8.89 -6.09 4.52
C GLN A 193 7.37 -6.03 4.67
N ALA A 194 6.70 -6.58 3.66
CA ALA A 194 5.26 -6.82 3.67
C ALA A 194 4.94 -8.13 2.94
N LYS A 195 3.83 -8.76 3.32
CA LYS A 195 3.38 -10.01 2.67
C LYS A 195 2.97 -9.78 1.23
N ARG A 196 2.24 -8.68 0.95
CA ARG A 196 1.82 -8.32 -0.40
C ARG A 196 1.78 -6.81 -0.58
N ILE A 197 2.11 -6.37 -1.78
CA ILE A 197 2.04 -4.96 -2.18
C ILE A 197 1.31 -4.91 -3.53
N VAL A 198 0.32 -4.03 -3.64
CA VAL A 198 -0.42 -3.79 -4.88
C VAL A 198 -0.26 -2.33 -5.28
N ILE A 199 0.18 -2.09 -6.51
CA ILE A 199 0.40 -0.75 -7.05
C ILE A 199 -0.41 -0.61 -8.32
N ASN A 200 -1.30 0.36 -8.38
CA ASN A 200 -1.99 0.73 -9.61
C ASN A 200 -1.48 2.10 -10.10
N LYS A 201 -2.17 2.70 -11.07
CA LYS A 201 -1.78 3.97 -11.67
C LYS A 201 -1.71 5.12 -10.66
N ASP A 202 -2.56 5.09 -9.63
CA ASP A 202 -2.78 6.23 -8.75
C ASP A 202 -2.43 5.91 -7.28
N ASN A 203 -2.41 4.64 -6.88
CA ASN A 203 -2.33 4.19 -5.50
C ASN A 203 -1.31 3.06 -5.31
N THR A 204 -0.72 3.03 -4.11
CA THR A 204 0.06 1.91 -3.58
C THR A 204 -0.56 1.43 -2.28
N THR A 205 -0.79 0.13 -2.18
CA THR A 205 -1.34 -0.55 -1.01
C THR A 205 -0.33 -1.55 -0.48
N ILE A 206 0.02 -1.41 0.80
CA ILE A 206 0.90 -2.32 1.54
C ILE A 206 0.01 -3.17 2.44
N ILE A 207 0.08 -4.48 2.29
CA ILE A 207 -0.78 -5.46 2.95
C ILE A 207 0.08 -6.34 3.85
N ASP A 208 -0.28 -6.40 5.14
CA ASP A 208 0.37 -7.23 6.16
C ASP A 208 1.88 -6.91 6.29
N GLY A 209 2.14 -5.68 6.74
CA GLY A 209 3.49 -5.21 7.07
C GLY A 209 4.04 -5.90 8.33
N ILE A 210 5.34 -6.20 8.37
CA ILE A 210 5.94 -6.96 9.49
C ILE A 210 6.27 -6.10 10.73
N GLY A 211 5.77 -4.87 10.78
CA GLY A 211 5.91 -3.95 11.91
C GLY A 211 5.26 -4.50 13.18
N GLU A 212 5.87 -4.23 14.33
CA GLU A 212 5.33 -4.68 15.61
C GLU A 212 4.09 -3.85 15.99
N LYS A 213 3.01 -4.51 16.41
CA LYS A 213 1.76 -3.81 16.78
C LYS A 213 1.96 -2.76 17.87
N SER A 214 2.91 -2.99 18.79
CA SER A 214 3.29 -2.02 19.82
C SER A 214 3.89 -0.75 19.23
N THR A 215 4.83 -0.86 18.27
CA THR A 215 5.48 0.29 17.65
C THR A 215 4.51 1.08 16.77
N ILE A 216 3.63 0.40 16.04
CA ILE A 216 2.55 1.03 15.26
C ILE A 216 1.61 1.80 16.18
N LYS A 217 1.17 1.21 17.30
CA LYS A 217 0.30 1.88 18.28
C LYS A 217 0.97 3.11 18.90
N SER A 218 2.23 2.98 19.33
CA SER A 218 2.99 4.12 19.86
C SER A 218 3.14 5.24 18.82
N ARG A 219 3.32 4.89 17.53
CA ARG A 219 3.35 5.88 16.45
C ARG A 219 2.02 6.60 16.29
N ILE A 220 0.91 5.87 16.32
CA ILE A 220 -0.44 6.46 16.27
C ILE A 220 -0.67 7.42 17.44
N GLU A 221 -0.25 7.05 18.66
CA GLU A 221 -0.35 7.91 19.85
C GLU A 221 0.46 9.19 19.73
N GLN A 222 1.70 9.11 19.20
CA GLN A 222 2.51 10.30 18.92
C GLN A 222 1.81 11.25 17.94
N ILE A 223 1.23 10.73 16.86
CA ILE A 223 0.54 11.54 15.86
C ILE A 223 -0.75 12.15 16.43
N LYS A 224 -1.46 11.43 17.31
CA LYS A 224 -2.64 11.96 18.04
C LYS A 224 -2.25 13.14 18.93
N GLN A 225 -1.16 13.02 19.67
CA GLN A 225 -0.67 14.13 20.50
C GLN A 225 -0.30 15.35 19.64
N GLN A 226 0.43 15.14 18.53
CA GLN A 226 0.76 16.21 17.58
C GLN A 226 -0.49 16.89 17.01
N ARG A 227 -1.55 16.12 16.74
CA ARG A 227 -2.82 16.65 16.23
C ARG A 227 -3.51 17.53 17.28
N ASP A 228 -3.48 17.12 18.53
CA ASP A 228 -4.14 17.86 19.62
C ASP A 228 -3.38 19.16 19.96
N GLU A 229 -2.07 19.17 19.78
CA GLU A 229 -1.21 20.36 19.92
C GLU A 229 -1.24 21.28 18.69
N ALA A 230 -1.72 20.80 17.53
CA ALA A 230 -1.76 21.58 16.30
C ALA A 230 -2.72 22.77 16.43
N THR A 231 -2.24 23.94 16.02
CA THR A 231 -2.97 25.22 16.07
C THR A 231 -3.74 25.52 14.78
N SER A 232 -3.39 24.85 13.68
CA SER A 232 -3.99 25.00 12.37
C SER A 232 -4.92 23.82 12.04
N ASP A 233 -6.13 24.12 11.56
CA ASP A 233 -7.08 23.08 11.13
C ASP A 233 -6.53 22.24 9.97
N TYR A 234 -5.72 22.84 9.10
CA TYR A 234 -5.04 22.13 8.01
C TYR A 234 -4.07 21.06 8.53
N ASP A 235 -3.33 21.34 9.60
CA ASP A 235 -2.41 20.37 10.19
C ASP A 235 -3.17 19.27 10.93
N ARG A 236 -4.26 19.62 11.64
CA ARG A 236 -5.15 18.65 12.28
C ARG A 236 -5.74 17.66 11.29
N GLU A 237 -6.27 18.15 10.17
CA GLU A 237 -6.83 17.32 9.10
C GLU A 237 -5.77 16.35 8.55
N LYS A 238 -4.56 16.85 8.30
CA LYS A 238 -3.48 16.05 7.71
C LYS A 238 -2.89 15.02 8.67
N LEU A 239 -2.85 15.33 9.97
CA LEU A 239 -2.50 14.36 11.01
C LEU A 239 -3.61 13.32 11.18
N GLN A 240 -4.88 13.73 11.06
CA GLN A 240 -6.02 12.82 11.10
C GLN A 240 -6.01 11.83 9.92
N GLU A 241 -5.66 12.27 8.71
CA GLU A 241 -5.46 11.39 7.54
C GLU A 241 -4.37 10.34 7.80
N ARG A 242 -3.25 10.74 8.40
CA ARG A 242 -2.15 9.82 8.74
C ARG A 242 -2.57 8.80 9.80
N ILE A 243 -3.30 9.24 10.83
CA ILE A 243 -3.86 8.35 11.87
C ILE A 243 -4.80 7.34 11.23
N ALA A 244 -5.70 7.78 10.33
CA ALA A 244 -6.64 6.90 9.66
C ALA A 244 -5.91 5.82 8.83
N LYS A 245 -4.89 6.22 8.06
CA LYS A 245 -4.09 5.29 7.25
C LYS A 245 -3.32 4.25 8.09
N LEU A 246 -2.86 4.60 9.29
CA LEU A 246 -2.18 3.67 10.20
C LEU A 246 -3.13 2.84 11.07
N SER A 247 -4.32 3.36 11.39
CA SER A 247 -5.27 2.70 12.31
C SER A 247 -6.31 1.85 11.60
N GLY A 248 -6.66 2.19 10.35
CA GLY A 248 -7.71 1.52 9.59
C GLY A 248 -7.32 0.12 9.12
N GLY A 249 -6.02 -0.15 9.00
CA GLY A 249 -5.51 -1.42 8.49
C GLY A 249 -6.01 -1.71 7.07
N VAL A 250 -5.89 -2.98 6.68
CA VAL A 250 -6.41 -3.48 5.40
C VAL A 250 -7.29 -4.69 5.67
N ALA A 251 -8.51 -4.66 5.14
CA ALA A 251 -9.39 -5.82 5.08
C ALA A 251 -9.04 -6.62 3.83
N VAL A 252 -8.70 -7.88 4.05
CA VAL A 252 -8.33 -8.83 3.01
C VAL A 252 -9.47 -9.84 2.91
N ILE A 253 -10.19 -9.80 1.78
CA ILE A 253 -11.18 -10.81 1.42
C ILE A 253 -10.47 -11.87 0.62
N LYS A 254 -10.44 -13.12 1.11
CA LYS A 254 -9.94 -14.25 0.36
C LYS A 254 -11.11 -15.00 -0.26
N VAL A 255 -11.12 -15.10 -1.58
CA VAL A 255 -12.23 -15.72 -2.32
C VAL A 255 -12.01 -17.22 -2.40
N GLY A 256 -12.92 -17.98 -1.79
CA GLY A 256 -12.95 -19.43 -1.87
C GLY A 256 -13.74 -19.91 -3.08
N ALA A 257 -13.25 -20.97 -3.73
CA ALA A 257 -13.92 -21.59 -4.87
C ALA A 257 -13.52 -23.06 -5.04
N ALA A 258 -14.34 -23.84 -5.75
CA ALA A 258 -14.05 -25.25 -6.04
C ALA A 258 -13.03 -25.41 -7.16
N THR A 259 -12.90 -24.41 -8.05
CA THR A 259 -11.95 -24.40 -9.15
C THR A 259 -11.26 -23.04 -9.30
N GLU A 260 -10.06 -23.02 -9.88
CA GLU A 260 -9.34 -21.77 -10.18
C GLU A 260 -10.10 -20.84 -11.13
N VAL A 261 -10.90 -21.42 -12.04
CA VAL A 261 -11.69 -20.65 -13.01
C VAL A 261 -12.81 -19.89 -12.29
N GLU A 262 -13.56 -20.57 -11.43
CA GLU A 262 -14.59 -19.94 -10.60
C GLU A 262 -14.01 -18.89 -9.66
N MET A 263 -12.82 -19.14 -9.10
CA MET A 263 -12.14 -18.19 -8.21
C MET A 263 -11.78 -16.88 -8.91
N LYS A 264 -11.36 -16.95 -10.18
CA LYS A 264 -11.01 -15.77 -10.98
C LYS A 264 -12.24 -15.04 -11.53
N GLU A 265 -13.35 -15.77 -11.69
CA GLU A 265 -14.62 -15.19 -12.12
C GLU A 265 -15.33 -14.42 -10.98
N LYS A 266 -15.24 -14.96 -9.76
CA LYS A 266 -15.86 -14.43 -8.54
C LYS A 266 -15.09 -13.25 -7.94
#